data_AF-A0A420UXK0-F1
#
_entry.id   AF-A0A420UXK0-F1
#
_cell.length_a   1.000
_cell.length_b   1.000
_cell.length_c   1.000
_cell.angle_alpha   90.00
_cell.angle_beta   90.00
_cell.angle_gamma   90.00
#
_symmetry.space_group_name_H-M   'P 1'
#
loop_
_entity.id
_entity.type
_entity.pdbx_description
1 polymer ?
#
loop_
_entity_poly.entity_id
_entity_poly.type
_entity_poly.pdbx_seq_one_letter_code
_entity_poly.pdbx_strand_id
1 'polypeptide(L)'
;MRKGTNVPVPAPAVRVELGWRTGPGVPDADASALLLQGSGKVRSDADFVFYNQPAHASGAVRHTGKRPSGDQVTDTLEVDLARTEPAVETIVLAASADGGAFGQVPGLHIRVLDAASGAEIARFDSEDATVETAFVLGELYRRQGAWKFRAVGQGYDSGLEGLATDYGITVDEPGPAAAAPAAPPVPPPAPPAPAAPRSAPVHTPAPAPAPAPPAPPAAPVSLSKVTLTKASPTVSLSKQGGTSGALRVNLNWETRKQFKGWGSKLGRAMAMHADLDLDLCALFELRDGSKGVVQALGNAYGSLHRPPFIHLDGDDRTGAVATGENLTINLDHKHDFRRILIFVTIYEGARSFADLHATVTLQPQHGAPVDFSLDECTVPSTVAALALLTNEGGDLTVRREARYLVPERGVSPQRTVDYAYGWGMNWTPGRK
;
A
#
# COMPACT_ATOMS: atom_id res chain seq x y z
N MET A 1 14.76 -5.54 -31.40
CA MET A 1 13.78 -5.15 -32.45
C MET A 1 13.38 -3.69 -32.24
N ARG A 2 12.81 -3.01 -33.25
CA ARG A 2 12.38 -1.60 -33.11
C ARG A 2 10.92 -1.49 -32.67
N LYS A 3 10.57 -0.37 -32.02
CA LYS A 3 9.18 0.02 -31.72
C LYS A 3 8.28 -0.15 -32.95
N GLY A 4 7.08 -0.70 -32.75
CA GLY A 4 6.10 -1.02 -33.79
C GLY A 4 6.34 -2.32 -34.57
N THR A 5 7.54 -2.92 -34.47
CA THR A 5 7.83 -4.19 -35.15
C THR A 5 7.05 -5.33 -34.48
N ASN A 6 6.70 -6.36 -35.25
CA ASN A 6 6.10 -7.59 -34.73
C ASN A 6 6.76 -8.85 -35.30
N VAL A 7 6.74 -9.93 -34.52
CA VAL A 7 7.31 -11.24 -34.87
C VAL A 7 6.34 -12.36 -34.47
N PRO A 8 6.32 -13.50 -35.19
CA PRO A 8 5.54 -14.65 -34.76
C PRO A 8 6.08 -15.24 -33.46
N VAL A 9 5.19 -15.78 -32.62
CA VAL A 9 5.53 -16.51 -31.39
C VAL A 9 5.06 -17.95 -31.57
N PRO A 10 5.92 -18.86 -32.08
CA PRO A 10 5.54 -20.23 -32.39
C PRO A 10 5.48 -21.13 -31.14
N ALA A 11 5.90 -20.63 -29.97
CA ALA A 11 5.94 -21.37 -28.72
C ALA A 11 4.54 -21.47 -28.09
N PRO A 12 4.16 -22.63 -27.51
CA PRO A 12 2.89 -22.76 -26.79
C PRO A 12 2.90 -22.04 -25.44
N ALA A 13 4.08 -21.76 -24.89
CA ALA A 13 4.29 -20.98 -23.69
C ALA A 13 5.57 -20.15 -23.82
N VAL A 14 5.58 -18.97 -23.22
CA VAL A 14 6.73 -18.05 -23.23
C VAL A 14 7.05 -17.57 -21.83
N ARG A 15 8.33 -17.29 -21.60
CA ARG A 15 8.80 -16.50 -20.46
C ARG A 15 9.09 -15.09 -20.94
N VAL A 16 8.42 -14.12 -20.36
CA VAL A 16 8.64 -12.70 -20.61
C VAL A 16 9.48 -12.14 -19.48
N GLU A 17 10.59 -11.49 -19.83
CA GLU A 17 11.55 -10.92 -18.90
C GLU A 17 11.63 -9.40 -19.12
N LEU A 18 11.25 -8.63 -18.10
CA LEU A 18 11.56 -7.20 -17.99
C LEU A 18 12.93 -7.07 -17.33
N GLY A 19 13.87 -6.38 -17.96
CA GLY A 19 15.21 -6.19 -17.41
C GLY A 19 15.63 -4.73 -17.38
N TRP A 20 16.40 -4.35 -16.36
CA TRP A 20 17.02 -3.03 -16.21
C TRP A 20 18.30 -3.11 -15.38
N ARG A 21 19.07 -2.02 -15.37
CA ARG A 21 20.25 -1.88 -14.52
C ARG A 21 19.92 -1.08 -13.26
N THR A 22 20.39 -1.55 -12.12
CA THR A 22 20.25 -0.88 -10.81
C THR A 22 21.47 -0.02 -10.49
N GLY A 23 21.28 0.97 -9.64
CA GLY A 23 22.34 1.83 -9.12
C GLY A 23 21.81 2.84 -8.10
N PRO A 24 22.69 3.63 -7.47
CA PRO A 24 22.27 4.69 -6.56
C PRO A 24 21.30 5.66 -7.23
N GLY A 25 20.11 5.83 -6.66
CA GLY A 25 19.07 6.73 -7.18
C GLY A 25 18.35 6.24 -8.44
N VAL A 26 18.57 4.99 -8.86
CA VAL A 26 17.81 4.37 -9.95
C VAL A 26 16.48 3.82 -9.40
N PRO A 27 15.33 4.20 -9.98
CA PRO A 27 14.02 3.65 -9.61
C PRO A 27 13.94 2.14 -9.79
N ASP A 28 13.15 1.48 -8.95
CA ASP A 28 12.80 0.06 -9.15
C ASP A 28 11.71 -0.06 -10.22
N ALA A 29 11.57 -1.24 -10.85
CA ALA A 29 10.58 -1.47 -11.90
C ALA A 29 9.86 -2.82 -11.71
N ASP A 30 8.54 -2.84 -11.89
CA ASP A 30 7.71 -4.04 -11.73
C ASP A 30 7.00 -4.39 -13.03
N ALA A 31 7.12 -5.65 -13.46
CA ALA A 31 6.44 -6.17 -14.64
C ALA A 31 4.97 -6.51 -14.33
N SER A 32 4.10 -6.27 -15.29
CA SER A 32 2.69 -6.62 -15.22
C SER A 32 2.11 -6.99 -16.59
N ALA A 33 0.94 -7.62 -16.58
CA ALA A 33 0.24 -8.05 -17.77
C ALA A 33 -1.27 -7.82 -17.69
N LEU A 34 -1.89 -7.33 -18.76
CA LEU A 34 -3.35 -7.19 -18.86
C LEU A 34 -3.89 -8.12 -19.93
N LEU A 35 -4.88 -8.94 -19.59
CA LEU A 35 -5.54 -9.84 -20.53
C LEU A 35 -6.78 -9.15 -21.10
N LEU A 36 -6.75 -8.86 -22.39
CA LEU A 36 -7.76 -8.05 -23.07
C LEU A 36 -8.65 -8.90 -23.99
N GLN A 37 -9.93 -8.58 -23.98
CA GLN A 37 -10.89 -9.10 -24.96
C GLN A 37 -10.75 -8.39 -26.31
N GLY A 38 -11.49 -8.84 -27.33
CA GLY A 38 -11.53 -8.19 -28.65
C GLY A 38 -11.99 -6.73 -28.64
N SER A 39 -12.56 -6.24 -27.53
CA SER A 39 -12.84 -4.82 -27.29
C SER A 39 -11.59 -3.97 -27.00
N GLY A 40 -10.45 -4.61 -26.74
CA GLY A 40 -9.24 -3.94 -26.26
C GLY A 40 -9.28 -3.56 -24.76
N LYS A 41 -10.23 -4.12 -24.01
CA LYS A 41 -10.42 -3.87 -22.57
C LYS A 41 -10.35 -5.17 -21.76
N VAL A 42 -10.03 -5.06 -20.48
CA VAL A 42 -10.19 -6.16 -19.51
C VAL A 42 -11.67 -6.47 -19.26
N ARG A 43 -11.99 -7.68 -18.80
CA ARG A 43 -13.34 -8.04 -18.34
C ARG A 43 -13.65 -7.45 -16.97
N SER A 44 -12.63 -7.46 -16.12
CA SER A 44 -12.60 -6.94 -14.76
C SER A 44 -11.15 -6.86 -14.31
N ASP A 45 -10.92 -6.30 -13.13
CA ASP A 45 -9.61 -6.19 -12.51
C ASP A 45 -8.92 -7.56 -12.30
N ALA A 46 -9.69 -8.66 -12.35
CA ALA A 46 -9.16 -10.03 -12.32
C ALA A 46 -8.27 -10.38 -13.53
N ASP A 47 -8.40 -9.64 -14.64
CA ASP A 47 -7.58 -9.81 -15.85
C ASP A 47 -6.25 -9.04 -15.79
N PHE A 48 -5.93 -8.42 -14.65
CA PHE A 48 -4.66 -7.73 -14.43
C PHE A 48 -3.71 -8.56 -13.56
N VAL A 49 -2.60 -9.01 -14.13
CA VAL A 49 -1.55 -9.76 -13.43
C VAL A 49 -0.37 -8.86 -13.12
N PHE A 50 0.04 -8.80 -11.86
CA PHE A 50 1.17 -8.02 -11.39
C PHE A 50 1.67 -8.61 -10.07
N TYR A 51 2.74 -8.08 -9.47
CA TYR A 51 3.34 -8.64 -8.24
C TYR A 51 2.31 -8.92 -7.12
N ASN A 52 1.23 -8.14 -7.07
CA ASN A 52 0.19 -8.22 -6.06
C ASN A 52 -0.98 -9.17 -6.41
N GLN A 53 -1.15 -9.46 -7.69
CA GLN A 53 -2.06 -10.48 -8.21
C GLN A 53 -1.23 -11.36 -9.15
N PRO A 54 -0.35 -12.22 -8.59
CA PRO A 54 0.73 -12.82 -9.37
C PRO A 54 0.25 -13.94 -10.29
N ALA A 55 -1.03 -14.31 -10.29
CA ALA A 55 -1.56 -15.32 -11.19
C ALA A 55 -2.96 -14.94 -11.66
N HIS A 56 -3.20 -15.09 -12.96
CA HIS A 56 -4.54 -15.04 -13.52
C HIS A 56 -5.32 -16.31 -13.14
N ALA A 57 -6.63 -16.20 -12.91
CA ALA A 57 -7.47 -17.33 -12.45
C ALA A 57 -7.46 -18.55 -13.38
N SER A 58 -7.31 -18.34 -14.70
CA SER A 58 -7.17 -19.44 -15.67
C SER A 58 -5.82 -20.17 -15.62
N GLY A 59 -4.83 -19.58 -14.93
CA GLY A 59 -3.44 -20.01 -14.90
C GLY A 59 -2.67 -19.75 -16.20
N ALA A 60 -3.21 -18.97 -17.14
CA ALA A 60 -2.55 -18.62 -18.39
C ALA A 60 -1.40 -17.62 -18.24
N VAL A 61 -1.41 -16.77 -17.20
CA VAL A 61 -0.35 -15.80 -16.94
C VAL A 61 0.02 -15.84 -15.46
N ARG A 62 1.32 -15.84 -15.15
CA ARG A 62 1.86 -15.80 -13.79
C ARG A 62 3.07 -14.89 -13.69
N HIS A 63 3.05 -13.94 -12.76
CA HIS A 63 4.22 -13.19 -12.32
C HIS A 63 5.03 -14.04 -11.33
N THR A 64 6.34 -14.11 -11.55
CA THR A 64 7.26 -14.99 -10.79
C THR A 64 8.34 -14.22 -10.03
N GLY A 65 8.31 -12.89 -10.11
CA GLY A 65 9.15 -12.01 -9.31
C GLY A 65 10.51 -11.68 -9.91
N LYS A 66 11.17 -10.78 -9.18
CA LYS A 66 12.46 -10.18 -9.50
C LYS A 66 13.62 -11.12 -9.16
N ARG A 67 14.62 -11.16 -10.05
CA ARG A 67 15.91 -11.83 -9.85
C ARG A 67 17.04 -10.83 -10.06
N PRO A 68 17.73 -10.39 -8.99
CA PRO A 68 18.93 -9.57 -9.11
C PRO A 68 20.12 -10.41 -9.57
N SER A 69 20.97 -9.82 -10.41
CA SER A 69 22.22 -10.39 -10.92
C SER A 69 23.25 -9.28 -11.12
N GLY A 70 24.09 -9.04 -10.12
CA GLY A 70 25.05 -7.94 -10.15
C GLY A 70 24.35 -6.58 -10.15
N ASP A 71 24.62 -5.76 -11.16
CA ASP A 71 23.97 -4.46 -11.37
C ASP A 71 22.72 -4.57 -12.27
N GLN A 72 22.23 -5.77 -12.56
CA GLN A 72 21.01 -6.00 -13.34
C GLN A 72 19.93 -6.64 -12.49
N VAL A 73 18.68 -6.29 -12.77
CA VAL A 73 17.50 -6.98 -12.24
C VAL A 73 16.63 -7.44 -13.40
N THR A 74 16.03 -8.62 -13.24
CA THR A 74 15.04 -9.14 -14.17
C THR A 74 13.76 -9.51 -13.43
N ASP A 75 12.63 -8.95 -13.84
CA ASP A 75 11.31 -9.34 -13.39
C ASP A 75 10.60 -10.20 -14.45
N THR A 76 9.94 -11.27 -14.03
CA THR A 76 9.56 -12.37 -14.92
C THR A 76 8.07 -12.68 -14.90
N LEU A 77 7.45 -12.70 -16.08
CA LEU A 77 6.10 -13.21 -16.33
C LEU A 77 6.17 -14.52 -17.14
N GLU A 78 5.53 -15.57 -16.67
CA GLU A 78 5.27 -16.79 -17.44
C GLU A 78 3.89 -16.69 -18.10
N VAL A 79 3.83 -17.01 -19.40
CA VAL A 79 2.60 -16.94 -20.19
C VAL A 79 2.39 -18.27 -20.93
N ASP A 80 1.33 -18.99 -20.59
CA ASP A 80 0.85 -20.17 -21.32
C ASP A 80 -0.18 -19.74 -22.37
N LEU A 81 0.31 -19.60 -23.60
CA LEU A 81 -0.46 -19.14 -24.75
C LEU A 81 -1.48 -20.18 -25.24
N ALA A 82 -1.23 -21.46 -24.94
CA ALA A 82 -2.15 -22.56 -25.24
C ALA A 82 -3.32 -22.63 -24.25
N ARG A 83 -3.10 -22.28 -22.98
CA ARG A 83 -4.15 -22.18 -21.95
C ARG A 83 -4.95 -20.88 -21.98
N THR A 84 -4.51 -19.90 -22.75
CA THR A 84 -5.20 -18.61 -22.85
C THR A 84 -6.56 -18.80 -23.53
N GLU A 85 -7.63 -18.40 -22.84
CA GLU A 85 -9.01 -18.56 -23.29
C GLU A 85 -9.27 -17.90 -24.66
N PRO A 86 -10.20 -18.40 -25.50
CA PRO A 86 -10.50 -17.80 -26.81
C PRO A 86 -10.94 -16.34 -26.74
N ALA A 87 -11.60 -15.93 -25.64
CA ALA A 87 -12.08 -14.57 -25.44
C ALA A 87 -10.95 -13.55 -25.23
N VAL A 88 -9.75 -14.00 -24.85
CA VAL A 88 -8.57 -13.13 -24.72
C VAL A 88 -7.84 -13.10 -26.06
N GLU A 89 -7.77 -11.92 -26.65
CA GLU A 89 -7.15 -11.70 -27.96
C GLU A 89 -5.78 -11.04 -27.85
N THR A 90 -5.55 -10.28 -26.77
CA THR A 90 -4.29 -9.56 -26.52
C THR A 90 -3.89 -9.68 -25.05
N ILE A 91 -2.60 -9.86 -24.80
CA ILE A 91 -1.96 -9.77 -23.48
C ILE A 91 -0.97 -8.61 -23.56
N VAL A 92 -1.31 -7.49 -22.94
CA VAL A 92 -0.42 -6.32 -22.84
C VAL A 92 0.66 -6.62 -21.80
N LEU A 93 1.90 -6.23 -22.07
CA LEU A 93 3.06 -6.41 -21.20
C LEU A 93 3.59 -5.04 -20.81
N ALA A 94 3.38 -4.68 -19.55
CA ALA A 94 3.65 -3.36 -19.00
C ALA A 94 4.66 -3.40 -17.86
N ALA A 95 5.19 -2.23 -17.52
CA ALA A 95 6.02 -1.99 -16.36
C ALA A 95 5.58 -0.74 -15.61
N SER A 96 5.73 -0.70 -14.28
CA SER A 96 5.58 0.49 -13.44
C SER A 96 6.86 0.73 -12.66
N ALA A 97 7.25 2.00 -12.50
CA ALA A 97 8.42 2.39 -11.73
C ALA A 97 8.04 2.81 -10.30
N ASP A 98 8.87 2.45 -9.32
CA ASP A 98 8.79 2.94 -7.94
C ASP A 98 10.06 3.74 -7.58
N GLY A 99 9.87 4.92 -7.00
CA GLY A 99 10.96 5.82 -6.61
C GLY A 99 11.46 6.76 -7.71
N GLY A 100 10.80 6.86 -8.86
CA GLY A 100 11.10 7.85 -9.92
C GLY A 100 10.58 7.47 -11.31
N ALA A 101 11.03 8.18 -12.34
CA ALA A 101 10.57 8.00 -13.72
C ALA A 101 11.48 7.04 -14.52
N PHE A 102 10.94 6.40 -15.56
CA PHE A 102 11.68 5.44 -16.39
C PHE A 102 12.86 6.05 -17.14
N GLY A 103 12.89 7.37 -17.39
CA GLY A 103 14.09 8.04 -17.93
C GLY A 103 15.31 7.98 -17.02
N GLN A 104 15.14 7.59 -15.75
CA GLN A 104 16.21 7.35 -14.79
C GLN A 104 16.61 5.88 -14.69
N VAL A 105 15.94 4.98 -15.42
CA VAL A 105 16.12 3.52 -15.37
C VAL A 105 16.96 3.05 -16.56
N PRO A 106 18.29 2.90 -16.41
CA PRO A 106 19.15 2.53 -17.52
C PRO A 106 18.92 1.09 -17.98
N GLY A 107 18.99 0.87 -19.30
CA GLY A 107 18.94 -0.46 -19.88
C GLY A 107 17.59 -1.17 -19.75
N LEU A 108 16.49 -0.40 -19.65
CA LEU A 108 15.13 -0.92 -19.65
C LEU A 108 14.84 -1.70 -20.94
N HIS A 109 14.51 -2.97 -20.83
CA HIS A 109 14.21 -3.83 -21.97
C HIS A 109 13.20 -4.93 -21.63
N ILE A 110 12.53 -5.45 -22.65
CA ILE A 110 11.68 -6.64 -22.55
C ILE A 110 12.21 -7.74 -23.48
N ARG A 111 12.24 -8.98 -22.99
CA ARG A 111 12.58 -10.18 -23.75
C ARG A 111 11.41 -11.15 -23.71
N VAL A 112 11.18 -11.84 -24.82
CA VAL A 112 10.24 -12.95 -24.92
C VAL A 112 11.05 -14.18 -25.27
N LEU A 113 11.06 -15.16 -24.37
CA LEU A 113 11.79 -16.41 -24.52
C LEU A 113 10.79 -17.55 -24.67
N ASP A 114 11.14 -18.55 -25.49
CA ASP A 114 10.46 -19.83 -25.51
C ASP A 114 10.60 -20.50 -24.13
N ALA A 115 9.49 -20.87 -23.49
CA ALA A 115 9.53 -21.37 -22.12
C ALA A 115 10.19 -22.75 -21.99
N ALA A 116 10.19 -23.57 -23.06
CA ALA A 116 10.72 -24.92 -23.04
C ALA A 116 12.23 -24.95 -23.32
N SER A 117 12.68 -24.19 -24.32
CA SER A 117 14.07 -24.17 -24.76
C SER A 117 14.90 -23.04 -24.17
N GLY A 118 14.25 -21.98 -23.67
CA GLY A 118 14.92 -20.75 -23.25
C GLY A 118 15.44 -19.90 -24.42
N ALA A 119 15.12 -20.26 -25.67
CA ALA A 119 15.53 -19.51 -26.84
C ALA A 119 14.85 -18.13 -26.89
N GLU A 120 15.60 -17.07 -27.16
CA GLU A 120 15.05 -15.73 -27.30
C GLU A 120 14.27 -15.61 -28.63
N ILE A 121 12.97 -15.34 -28.53
CA ILE A 121 12.05 -15.12 -29.65
C ILE A 121 12.08 -13.65 -30.07
N ALA A 122 12.08 -12.76 -29.07
CA ALA A 122 12.05 -11.32 -29.29
C ALA A 122 12.77 -10.59 -28.16
N ARG A 123 13.34 -9.43 -28.49
CA ARG A 123 13.88 -8.46 -27.53
C ARG A 123 13.60 -7.06 -28.02
N PHE A 124 13.10 -6.19 -27.15
CA PHE A 124 12.90 -4.77 -27.38
C PHE A 124 13.56 -3.98 -26.25
N ASP A 125 14.50 -3.11 -26.61
CA ASP A 125 15.18 -2.20 -25.69
C ASP A 125 14.48 -0.84 -25.78
N SER A 126 14.09 -0.28 -24.63
CA SER A 126 13.43 1.03 -24.56
C SER A 126 14.48 2.11 -24.37
N GLU A 127 14.62 2.99 -25.36
CA GLU A 127 15.57 4.10 -25.37
C GLU A 127 14.87 5.46 -25.24
N ASP A 128 13.54 5.49 -25.34
CA ASP A 128 12.74 6.72 -25.48
C ASP A 128 12.00 7.10 -24.19
N ALA A 129 12.22 6.39 -23.08
CA ALA A 129 11.56 6.69 -21.81
C ALA A 129 12.09 7.99 -21.20
N THR A 130 11.19 8.82 -20.70
CA THR A 130 11.47 10.14 -20.15
C THR A 130 10.85 10.30 -18.76
N VAL A 131 9.74 11.01 -18.64
CA VAL A 131 9.07 11.36 -17.39
C VAL A 131 8.04 10.33 -16.92
N GLU A 132 7.83 9.29 -17.72
CA GLU A 132 6.76 8.33 -17.50
C GLU A 132 7.08 7.37 -16.36
N THR A 133 6.05 7.04 -15.56
CA THR A 133 6.15 6.14 -14.40
C THR A 133 5.43 4.81 -14.65
N ALA A 134 4.69 4.68 -15.75
CA ALA A 134 4.25 3.40 -16.31
C ALA A 134 4.60 3.32 -17.80
N PHE A 135 4.77 2.09 -18.30
CA PHE A 135 5.25 1.86 -19.67
C PHE A 135 4.69 0.56 -20.23
N VAL A 136 4.10 0.60 -21.43
CA VAL A 136 3.76 -0.59 -22.22
C VAL A 136 4.94 -0.92 -23.13
N LEU A 137 5.69 -1.98 -22.81
CA LEU A 137 6.86 -2.37 -23.59
C LEU A 137 6.49 -3.23 -24.80
N GLY A 138 5.45 -4.05 -24.68
CA GLY A 138 4.99 -4.88 -25.78
C GLY A 138 3.64 -5.52 -25.52
N GLU A 139 3.22 -6.33 -26.47
CA GLU A 139 1.98 -7.10 -26.36
C GLU A 139 2.12 -8.43 -27.10
N LEU A 140 1.49 -9.46 -26.57
CA LEU A 140 1.24 -10.73 -27.26
C LEU A 140 -0.19 -10.66 -27.79
N TYR A 141 -0.41 -10.86 -29.08
CA TYR A 141 -1.74 -10.75 -29.69
C TYR A 141 -2.00 -11.87 -30.68
N ARG A 142 -3.27 -12.29 -30.79
CA ARG A 142 -3.71 -13.29 -31.76
C ARG A 142 -4.01 -12.65 -33.10
N ARG A 143 -3.49 -13.24 -34.17
CA ARG A 143 -3.84 -12.90 -35.54
C ARG A 143 -4.00 -14.18 -36.35
N GLN A 144 -5.19 -14.38 -36.92
CA GLN A 144 -5.51 -15.59 -37.72
C GLN A 144 -5.21 -16.90 -36.96
N GLY A 145 -5.49 -16.93 -35.66
CA GLY A 145 -5.28 -18.11 -34.81
C GLY A 145 -3.84 -18.32 -34.32
N ALA A 146 -2.87 -17.51 -34.76
CA ALA A 146 -1.48 -17.57 -34.31
C ALA A 146 -1.14 -16.40 -33.38
N TRP A 147 -0.31 -16.67 -32.37
CA TRP A 147 0.23 -15.63 -31.48
C TRP A 147 1.41 -14.89 -32.12
N LYS A 148 1.46 -13.59 -31.88
CA LYS A 148 2.53 -12.69 -32.32
C LYS A 148 2.91 -11.77 -31.18
N PHE A 149 4.18 -11.36 -31.14
CA PHE A 149 4.64 -10.30 -30.25
C PHE A 149 4.80 -9.00 -31.04
N ARG A 150 4.36 -7.87 -30.49
CA ARG A 150 4.62 -6.52 -31.01
C ARG A 150 5.34 -5.69 -29.96
N ALA A 151 6.41 -5.01 -30.37
CA ALA A 151 7.05 -3.99 -29.55
C ALA A 151 6.23 -2.70 -29.60
N VAL A 152 5.88 -2.15 -28.44
CA VAL A 152 4.97 -1.00 -28.34
C VAL A 152 5.72 0.26 -27.90
N GLY A 153 6.36 0.22 -26.73
CA GLY A 153 7.12 1.35 -26.19
C GLY A 153 6.28 2.61 -25.96
N GLN A 154 5.13 2.49 -25.31
CA GLN A 154 4.23 3.61 -24.98
C GLN A 154 4.36 3.94 -23.49
N GLY A 155 4.72 5.18 -23.17
CA GLY A 155 4.80 5.65 -21.79
C GLY A 155 3.51 6.29 -21.29
N TYR A 156 3.36 6.30 -19.96
CA TYR A 156 2.28 6.91 -19.19
C TYR A 156 2.87 7.76 -18.07
N ASP A 157 2.73 9.07 -18.20
CA ASP A 157 3.06 10.10 -17.21
C ASP A 157 2.06 10.14 -16.05
N SER A 158 0.80 9.74 -16.29
CA SER A 158 -0.21 9.45 -15.26
C SER A 158 0.05 8.13 -14.50
N GLY A 159 1.14 7.44 -14.79
CA GLY A 159 1.55 6.23 -14.11
C GLY A 159 0.61 5.05 -14.33
N LEU A 160 0.68 4.08 -13.42
CA LEU A 160 -0.02 2.81 -13.56
C LEU A 160 -1.55 3.00 -13.54
N GLU A 161 -2.04 4.02 -12.84
CA GLU A 161 -3.46 4.37 -12.77
C GLU A 161 -4.03 4.77 -14.12
N GLY A 162 -3.36 5.68 -14.83
CA GLY A 162 -3.79 6.08 -16.17
C GLY A 162 -3.72 4.92 -17.17
N LEU A 163 -2.66 4.11 -17.08
CA LEU A 163 -2.54 2.88 -17.89
C LEU A 163 -3.70 1.92 -17.60
N ALA A 164 -4.00 1.66 -16.34
CA ALA A 164 -5.08 0.74 -15.93
C ALA A 164 -6.44 1.23 -16.44
N THR A 165 -6.72 2.53 -16.29
CA THR A 165 -7.95 3.19 -16.78
C THR A 165 -8.10 3.07 -18.30
N ASP A 166 -7.01 3.26 -19.04
CA ASP A 166 -6.96 3.09 -20.50
C ASP A 166 -7.31 1.68 -20.96
N TYR A 167 -7.12 0.67 -20.12
CA TYR A 167 -7.50 -0.71 -20.39
C TYR A 167 -8.81 -1.16 -19.73
N GLY A 168 -9.51 -0.26 -19.05
CA GLY A 168 -10.86 -0.48 -18.52
C GLY A 168 -10.91 -0.96 -17.06
N ILE A 169 -9.82 -0.78 -16.32
CA ILE A 169 -9.80 -0.92 -14.86
C ILE A 169 -10.26 0.40 -14.26
N THR A 170 -11.22 0.37 -13.35
CA THR A 170 -11.63 1.57 -12.61
C THR A 170 -10.68 1.73 -11.42
N VAL A 171 -9.93 2.82 -11.39
CA VAL A 171 -9.15 3.21 -10.21
C VAL A 171 -9.95 4.31 -9.51
N ASP A 172 -10.37 4.05 -8.27
CA ASP A 172 -11.05 5.07 -7.47
C ASP A 172 -9.99 6.07 -6.97
N GLU A 173 -9.97 7.29 -7.55
CA GLU A 173 -9.07 8.37 -7.16
C GLU A 173 -9.36 8.82 -5.71
N PRO A 174 -8.35 8.94 -4.82
CA PRO A 174 -8.45 9.85 -3.70
C PRO A 174 -8.50 11.28 -4.26
N GLY A 175 -9.60 11.98 -4.01
CA GLY A 175 -9.79 13.36 -4.48
C GLY A 175 -8.59 14.26 -4.14
N PRO A 176 -8.29 15.28 -4.97
CA PRO A 176 -7.09 16.08 -4.83
C PRO A 176 -6.99 16.64 -3.41
N ALA A 177 -5.89 16.32 -2.74
CA ALA A 177 -5.57 16.85 -1.41
C ALA A 177 -5.74 18.36 -1.45
N ALA A 178 -6.70 18.87 -0.66
CA ALA A 178 -6.90 20.29 -0.50
C ALA A 178 -5.56 20.93 -0.11
N ALA A 179 -5.14 21.93 -0.89
CA ALA A 179 -3.94 22.70 -0.61
C ALA A 179 -3.95 23.13 0.87
N ALA A 180 -2.88 22.79 1.59
CA ALA A 180 -2.71 23.16 2.98
C ALA A 180 -2.91 24.69 3.14
N PRO A 181 -3.61 25.16 4.19
CA PRO A 181 -3.74 26.59 4.44
C PRO A 181 -2.35 27.21 4.58
N ALA A 182 -2.12 28.33 3.89
CA ALA A 182 -0.90 29.10 4.03
C ALA A 182 -0.64 29.44 5.50
N ALA A 183 0.58 29.21 5.96
CA ALA A 183 1.02 29.57 7.31
C ALA A 183 0.78 31.07 7.58
N PRO A 184 0.39 31.45 8.82
CA PRO A 184 0.22 32.85 9.15
C PRO A 184 1.54 33.63 9.01
N PRO A 185 1.49 34.91 8.62
CA PRO A 185 2.70 35.71 8.40
C PRO A 185 3.49 35.88 9.70
N VAL A 186 4.79 35.64 9.61
CA VAL A 186 5.77 35.88 10.69
C VAL A 186 5.81 37.38 11.00
N PRO A 187 5.79 37.81 12.29
CA PRO A 187 5.90 39.21 12.63
C PRO A 187 7.28 39.77 12.24
N PRO A 188 7.38 41.07 11.90
CA PRO A 188 8.63 41.68 11.45
C PRO A 188 9.68 41.72 12.58
N PRO A 189 10.98 41.65 12.24
CA PRO A 189 12.05 41.71 13.22
C PRO A 189 12.12 43.09 13.89
N ALA A 190 12.41 43.10 15.19
CA ALA A 190 12.64 44.30 15.97
C ALA A 190 13.88 45.09 15.48
N PRO A 191 13.89 46.44 15.59
CA PRO A 191 14.99 47.27 15.13
C PRO A 191 16.25 47.11 16.02
N PRO A 192 17.45 47.30 15.47
CA PRO A 192 18.69 47.18 16.24
C PRO A 192 18.91 48.38 17.17
N ALA A 193 19.45 48.12 18.35
CA ALA A 193 19.88 49.14 19.31
C ALA A 193 21.13 49.92 18.82
N PRO A 194 21.31 51.20 19.22
CA PRO A 194 22.43 52.01 18.74
C PRO A 194 23.78 51.62 19.36
N ALA A 195 24.82 51.69 18.54
CA ALA A 195 26.21 51.41 18.91
C ALA A 195 26.80 52.50 19.82
N ALA A 196 27.57 52.07 20.84
CA ALA A 196 28.44 52.93 21.63
C ALA A 196 29.82 53.12 20.94
N PRO A 197 30.53 54.25 21.16
CA PRO A 197 31.76 54.56 20.45
C PRO A 197 32.98 53.81 21.02
N ARG A 198 33.90 53.50 20.12
CA ARG A 198 35.18 52.80 20.35
C ARG A 198 36.22 53.71 21.00
N SER A 199 37.03 53.13 21.88
CA SER A 199 38.36 53.63 22.28
C SER A 199 39.46 52.63 21.88
N ALA A 200 40.70 53.12 21.88
CA ALA A 200 41.86 52.78 21.03
C ALA A 200 42.69 51.52 21.45
N PRO A 201 43.76 51.14 20.71
CA PRO A 201 44.19 49.75 20.50
C PRO A 201 45.30 49.26 21.44
N VAL A 202 45.40 47.92 21.60
CA VAL A 202 46.61 47.23 22.10
C VAL A 202 46.83 45.92 21.32
N HIS A 203 48.10 45.61 21.09
CA HIS A 203 48.70 44.62 20.19
C HIS A 203 48.55 43.13 20.57
N THR A 204 48.39 42.27 19.54
CA THR A 204 48.89 40.87 19.26
C THR A 204 48.98 39.81 20.38
N PRO A 205 48.75 38.48 20.13
CA PRO A 205 49.24 37.71 18.97
C PRO A 205 48.27 36.65 18.36
N ALA A 206 48.68 36.02 17.24
CA ALA A 206 48.04 34.86 16.59
C ALA A 206 48.78 33.54 16.94
N PRO A 207 48.34 32.31 16.57
CA PRO A 207 47.06 31.84 16.02
C PRO A 207 46.49 30.55 16.71
N ALA A 208 45.26 30.15 16.36
CA ALA A 208 44.81 28.74 16.42
C ALA A 208 43.82 28.47 15.27
N PRO A 209 43.84 27.29 14.62
CA PRO A 209 42.98 27.02 13.45
C PRO A 209 41.53 26.76 13.90
N ALA A 210 40.59 27.39 13.22
CA ALA A 210 39.16 27.14 13.41
C ALA A 210 38.76 25.75 12.84
N PRO A 211 37.83 25.02 13.49
CA PRO A 211 37.30 23.76 12.95
C PRO A 211 36.45 24.02 11.70
N ALA A 212 36.48 23.06 10.76
CA ALA A 212 35.68 23.09 9.55
C ALA A 212 34.16 23.12 9.85
N PRO A 213 33.35 23.80 9.03
CA PRO A 213 31.90 23.82 9.21
C PRO A 213 31.31 22.40 9.08
N PRO A 214 30.26 22.06 9.86
CA PRO A 214 29.61 20.76 9.74
C PRO A 214 28.97 20.61 8.36
N ALA A 215 29.05 19.39 7.81
CA ALA A 215 28.41 19.03 6.56
C ALA A 215 26.88 19.29 6.64
N PRO A 216 26.25 19.73 5.53
CA PRO A 216 24.81 19.94 5.51
C PRO A 216 24.07 18.61 5.83
N PRO A 217 22.95 18.67 6.56
CA PRO A 217 22.17 17.49 6.87
C PRO A 217 21.70 16.82 5.57
N ALA A 218 21.80 15.49 5.54
CA ALA A 218 21.28 14.68 4.44
C ALA A 218 19.79 14.98 4.21
N ALA A 219 19.41 15.14 2.95
CA ALA A 219 18.01 15.30 2.56
C ALA A 219 17.16 14.10 3.04
N PRO A 220 15.92 14.34 3.48
CA PRO A 220 15.06 13.27 3.97
C PRO A 220 14.73 12.28 2.85
N VAL A 221 14.96 11.01 3.14
CA VAL A 221 14.65 9.87 2.28
C VAL A 221 13.13 9.69 2.27
N SER A 222 12.49 9.84 1.10
CA SER A 222 11.07 9.55 0.93
C SER A 222 10.89 8.04 0.84
N LEU A 223 10.23 7.45 1.83
CA LEU A 223 10.00 6.00 1.93
C LEU A 223 8.69 5.67 1.21
N SER A 224 8.77 5.04 0.03
CA SER A 224 7.60 4.54 -0.71
C SER A 224 6.74 3.62 0.17
N LYS A 225 5.43 3.85 0.10
CA LYS A 225 4.37 3.14 0.83
C LYS A 225 4.33 1.65 0.47
N VAL A 226 4.15 0.77 1.46
CA VAL A 226 4.13 -0.69 1.30
C VAL A 226 2.72 -1.19 1.55
N THR A 227 1.96 -1.46 0.48
CA THR A 227 0.61 -2.00 0.62
C THR A 227 0.65 -3.51 0.86
N LEU A 228 0.21 -3.97 2.03
CA LEU A 228 -0.01 -5.40 2.29
C LEU A 228 -1.33 -5.84 1.65
N THR A 229 -1.37 -7.01 1.04
CA THR A 229 -2.57 -7.52 0.34
C THR A 229 -2.83 -8.98 0.66
N LYS A 230 -3.97 -9.50 0.20
CA LYS A 230 -4.33 -10.91 0.37
C LYS A 230 -3.29 -11.88 -0.22
N ALA A 231 -2.48 -11.42 -1.19
CA ALA A 231 -1.46 -12.21 -1.87
C ALA A 231 -0.07 -12.13 -1.20
N SER A 232 0.26 -11.01 -0.55
CA SER A 232 1.47 -10.85 0.28
C SER A 232 1.06 -10.39 1.67
N PRO A 233 0.49 -11.29 2.50
CA PRO A 233 -0.12 -10.86 3.73
C PRO A 233 0.94 -10.47 4.75
N THR A 234 2.19 -10.91 4.65
CA THR A 234 3.16 -10.72 5.73
C THR A 234 4.36 -9.87 5.31
N VAL A 235 4.72 -8.88 6.12
CA VAL A 235 5.97 -8.12 6.04
C VAL A 235 6.71 -8.23 7.37
N SER A 236 8.05 -8.34 7.32
CA SER A 236 8.89 -8.15 8.51
C SER A 236 9.18 -6.66 8.65
N LEU A 237 8.78 -6.07 9.78
CA LEU A 237 9.10 -4.68 10.10
C LEU A 237 10.61 -4.49 10.27
N SER A 238 11.32 -5.54 10.69
CA SER A 238 12.78 -5.55 10.86
C SER A 238 13.50 -5.29 9.55
N LYS A 239 12.99 -5.85 8.44
CA LYS A 239 13.52 -5.64 7.09
C LYS A 239 13.25 -4.23 6.54
N GLN A 240 12.35 -3.48 7.18
CA GLN A 240 11.98 -2.12 6.77
C GLN A 240 12.51 -1.04 7.72
N GLY A 241 13.30 -1.40 8.72
CA GLY A 241 13.80 -0.47 9.73
C GLY A 241 12.75 0.00 10.74
N GLY A 242 11.55 -0.58 10.73
CA GLY A 242 10.40 -0.13 11.54
C GLY A 242 10.17 -0.89 12.83
N THR A 243 11.24 -1.23 13.55
CA THR A 243 11.18 -2.01 14.80
C THR A 243 11.53 -1.20 16.06
N SER A 244 11.51 0.12 15.95
CA SER A 244 11.75 1.06 17.05
C SER A 244 10.88 2.29 16.89
N GLY A 245 10.63 2.99 18.00
CA GLY A 245 9.74 4.14 18.05
C GLY A 245 8.25 3.76 17.98
N ALA A 246 7.42 4.70 17.56
CA ALA A 246 5.98 4.51 17.50
C ALA A 246 5.53 3.82 16.19
N LEU A 247 4.62 2.87 16.29
CA LEU A 247 3.77 2.43 15.18
C LEU A 247 2.38 3.01 15.37
N ARG A 248 1.98 3.92 14.48
CA ARG A 248 0.66 4.54 14.49
C ARG A 248 -0.29 3.74 13.60
N VAL A 249 -1.47 3.46 14.12
CA VAL A 249 -2.58 2.82 13.42
C VAL A 249 -3.68 3.87 13.34
N ASN A 250 -3.98 4.31 12.13
CA ASN A 250 -5.01 5.31 11.89
C ASN A 250 -6.20 4.65 11.20
N LEU A 251 -7.40 4.84 11.72
CA LEU A 251 -8.65 4.44 11.08
C LEU A 251 -9.38 5.69 10.58
N ASN A 252 -9.68 5.72 9.28
CA ASN A 252 -10.42 6.79 8.63
C ASN A 252 -11.60 6.21 7.83
N TRP A 253 -12.77 6.85 7.90
CA TRP A 253 -13.97 6.43 7.19
C TRP A 253 -14.78 7.62 6.72
N GLU A 254 -15.47 7.45 5.58
CA GLU A 254 -16.35 8.48 5.04
C GLU A 254 -17.82 8.03 5.10
N THR A 255 -18.67 8.85 5.71
CA THR A 255 -20.13 8.70 5.59
C THR A 255 -20.60 9.32 4.27
N ARG A 256 -21.02 8.53 3.28
CA ARG A 256 -21.61 9.08 2.05
C ARG A 256 -22.85 9.91 2.38
N LYS A 257 -22.80 11.22 2.12
CA LYS A 257 -24.00 12.08 2.13
C LYS A 257 -24.91 11.67 0.97
N GLN A 258 -26.12 11.21 1.30
CA GLN A 258 -27.10 10.78 0.32
C GLN A 258 -27.51 11.92 -0.64
N PHE A 259 -27.64 11.57 -1.92
CA PHE A 259 -28.11 12.42 -3.03
C PHE A 259 -29.35 13.26 -2.68
N LYS A 260 -29.31 14.56 -2.95
CA LYS A 260 -30.47 15.47 -2.89
C LYS A 260 -31.06 15.60 -4.30
N GLY A 261 -31.95 14.69 -4.71
CA GLY A 261 -32.55 14.73 -6.05
C GLY A 261 -33.88 13.97 -6.23
N TRP A 262 -34.95 14.74 -6.47
CA TRP A 262 -36.26 14.42 -7.10
C TRP A 262 -37.08 13.17 -6.68
N GLY A 263 -37.10 12.79 -5.40
CA GLY A 263 -37.89 11.63 -4.92
C GLY A 263 -38.78 11.85 -3.69
N SER A 264 -39.01 13.08 -3.23
CA SER A 264 -39.59 13.35 -1.89
C SER A 264 -41.10 13.13 -1.71
N LYS A 265 -41.79 12.38 -2.60
CA LYS A 265 -43.26 12.25 -2.56
C LYS A 265 -43.85 10.88 -2.23
N LEU A 266 -43.05 9.86 -1.94
CA LEU A 266 -43.57 8.57 -1.44
C LEU A 266 -42.97 8.26 -0.08
N GLY A 267 -43.72 8.60 0.97
CA GLY A 267 -43.36 8.49 2.37
C GLY A 267 -43.04 7.07 2.81
N ARG A 268 -41.75 6.70 2.73
CA ARG A 268 -41.12 5.68 3.56
C ARG A 268 -39.91 6.31 4.22
N ALA A 269 -39.94 6.43 5.55
CA ALA A 269 -38.80 6.81 6.35
C ALA A 269 -37.70 5.74 6.19
N MET A 270 -36.74 6.00 5.30
CA MET A 270 -35.46 5.30 5.24
C MET A 270 -34.51 6.02 6.20
N ALA A 271 -33.85 5.26 7.07
CA ALA A 271 -32.98 5.75 8.13
C ALA A 271 -31.89 6.70 7.58
N MET A 272 -31.69 7.81 8.29
CA MET A 272 -30.60 8.76 8.07
C MET A 272 -29.27 8.09 8.47
N HIS A 273 -28.34 7.85 7.55
CA HIS A 273 -26.98 7.40 7.88
C HIS A 273 -26.11 8.59 8.35
N ALA A 274 -26.45 9.16 9.52
CA ALA A 274 -25.68 10.24 10.16
C ALA A 274 -24.83 9.77 11.37
N ASP A 275 -25.01 8.54 11.84
CA ASP A 275 -24.41 8.07 13.11
C ASP A 275 -23.61 6.76 12.93
N LEU A 276 -22.66 6.72 11.97
CA LEU A 276 -21.74 5.58 11.82
C LEU A 276 -20.58 5.70 12.82
N ASP A 277 -20.49 4.74 13.72
CA ASP A 277 -19.48 4.67 14.78
C ASP A 277 -18.63 3.40 14.59
N LEU A 278 -17.38 3.59 14.13
CA LEU A 278 -16.39 2.53 13.97
C LEU A 278 -15.36 2.62 15.09
N ASP A 279 -15.14 1.51 15.79
CA ASP A 279 -14.16 1.42 16.87
C ASP A 279 -12.90 0.69 16.41
N LEU A 280 -11.74 1.33 16.54
CA LEU A 280 -10.42 0.72 16.41
C LEU A 280 -10.01 0.04 17.72
N CYS A 281 -9.69 -1.26 17.62
CA CYS A 281 -9.36 -2.10 18.77
C CYS A 281 -8.06 -2.88 18.56
N ALA A 282 -7.40 -3.27 19.65
CA ALA A 282 -6.28 -4.20 19.61
C ALA A 282 -6.35 -5.26 20.72
N LEU A 283 -6.28 -6.54 20.36
CA LEU A 283 -5.96 -7.60 21.31
C LEU A 283 -4.44 -7.70 21.46
N PHE A 284 -3.95 -7.85 22.68
CA PHE A 284 -2.51 -8.04 22.92
C PHE A 284 -2.25 -9.28 23.76
N GLU A 285 -1.08 -9.89 23.53
CA GLU A 285 -0.47 -10.90 24.38
C GLU A 285 1.01 -10.55 24.55
N LEU A 286 1.42 -10.36 25.81
CA LEU A 286 2.81 -10.12 26.18
C LEU A 286 3.54 -11.45 26.40
N ARG A 287 4.88 -11.42 26.39
CA ARG A 287 5.72 -12.61 26.58
C ARG A 287 5.62 -13.21 27.97
N ASP A 288 5.23 -12.43 28.98
CA ASP A 288 4.95 -12.90 30.33
C ASP A 288 3.61 -13.67 30.46
N GLY A 289 2.83 -13.74 29.37
CA GLY A 289 1.52 -14.39 29.31
C GLY A 289 0.34 -13.45 29.61
N SER A 290 0.59 -12.19 29.97
CA SER A 290 -0.45 -11.18 30.17
C SER A 290 -1.17 -10.90 28.86
N LYS A 291 -2.50 -10.89 28.89
CA LYS A 291 -3.37 -10.66 27.73
C LYS A 291 -4.44 -9.64 28.06
N GLY A 292 -4.89 -8.91 27.05
CA GLY A 292 -6.00 -7.98 27.20
C GLY A 292 -6.41 -7.36 25.88
N VAL A 293 -7.26 -6.34 25.98
CA VAL A 293 -7.75 -5.53 24.86
C VAL A 293 -7.49 -4.05 25.13
N VAL A 294 -7.11 -3.32 24.08
CA VAL A 294 -7.17 -1.86 24.03
C VAL A 294 -8.35 -1.48 23.13
N GLN A 295 -9.30 -0.72 23.66
CA GLN A 295 -10.53 -0.31 22.97
C GLN A 295 -11.25 0.81 23.75
N ALA A 296 -12.10 1.58 23.06
CA ALA A 296 -12.97 2.57 23.70
C ALA A 296 -14.01 1.90 24.62
N LEU A 297 -14.58 0.77 24.19
CA LEU A 297 -15.60 0.04 24.96
C LEU A 297 -15.08 -0.43 26.33
N GLY A 298 -15.66 0.12 27.40
CA GLY A 298 -15.21 -0.18 28.77
C GLY A 298 -13.99 0.61 29.23
N ASN A 299 -13.65 1.72 28.54
CA ASN A 299 -12.57 2.66 28.88
C ASN A 299 -11.17 2.01 28.95
N ALA A 300 -10.91 1.01 28.10
CA ALA A 300 -9.65 0.27 28.07
C ALA A 300 -8.64 0.93 27.11
N TYR A 301 -8.29 2.20 27.34
CA TYR A 301 -7.45 2.99 26.41
C TYR A 301 -5.95 2.61 26.42
N GLY A 302 -5.48 1.84 27.39
CA GLY A 302 -4.08 1.39 27.46
C GLY A 302 -3.09 2.49 27.90
N SER A 303 -1.81 2.32 27.55
CA SER A 303 -0.72 3.25 27.89
C SER A 303 0.53 2.96 27.05
N LEU A 304 1.32 3.99 26.70
CA LEU A 304 2.61 3.85 26.01
C LEU A 304 3.81 3.67 26.95
N HIS A 305 3.66 3.98 28.23
CA HIS A 305 4.77 4.04 29.20
C HIS A 305 4.77 2.90 30.22
N ARG A 306 3.68 2.13 30.27
CA ARG A 306 3.53 0.92 31.07
C ARG A 306 2.80 -0.14 30.23
N PRO A 307 2.89 -1.43 30.57
CA PRO A 307 2.10 -2.46 29.91
C PRO A 307 0.63 -2.00 29.76
N PRO A 308 0.03 -2.12 28.56
CA PRO A 308 0.46 -2.95 27.44
C PRO A 308 1.38 -2.28 26.40
N PHE A 309 1.87 -1.05 26.62
CA PHE A 309 2.65 -0.29 25.61
C PHE A 309 1.88 -0.02 24.30
N ILE A 310 0.55 -0.07 24.38
CA ILE A 310 -0.40 0.22 23.32
C ILE A 310 -1.40 1.22 23.89
N HIS A 311 -1.70 2.28 23.14
CA HIS A 311 -2.61 3.35 23.58
C HIS A 311 -3.57 3.75 22.47
N LEU A 312 -4.85 3.86 22.79
CA LEU A 312 -5.89 4.45 21.93
C LEU A 312 -6.13 5.89 22.39
N ASP A 313 -6.04 6.85 21.47
CA ASP A 313 -6.07 8.28 21.78
C ASP A 313 -7.47 8.85 22.09
N GLY A 314 -8.52 8.17 21.65
CA GLY A 314 -9.90 8.59 21.86
C GLY A 314 -10.93 7.62 21.29
N ASP A 315 -12.17 8.09 21.20
CA ASP A 315 -13.34 7.40 20.65
C ASP A 315 -14.03 8.40 19.70
N ASP A 316 -13.74 8.32 18.39
CA ASP A 316 -14.35 9.20 17.38
C ASP A 316 -15.69 8.62 16.91
N ARG A 317 -16.74 8.96 17.64
CA ARG A 317 -18.11 8.48 17.39
C ARG A 317 -18.77 9.06 16.14
N THR A 318 -18.11 9.98 15.45
CA THR A 318 -18.76 10.83 14.43
C THR A 318 -18.14 10.72 13.05
N GLY A 319 -16.92 10.20 12.93
CA GLY A 319 -16.11 10.28 11.71
C GLY A 319 -15.85 11.72 11.24
N ALA A 320 -16.12 12.71 12.10
CA ALA A 320 -15.99 14.13 11.78
C ALA A 320 -14.61 14.68 12.20
N VAL A 321 -13.82 13.90 12.95
CA VAL A 321 -12.44 14.26 13.25
C VAL A 321 -11.61 13.96 12.02
N ALA A 322 -11.01 15.00 11.43
CA ALA A 322 -10.21 14.87 10.20
C ALA A 322 -9.01 13.90 10.32
N THR A 323 -8.63 13.53 11.55
CA THR A 323 -7.57 12.57 11.84
C THR A 323 -8.09 11.17 12.20
N GLY A 324 -9.40 10.93 12.27
CA GLY A 324 -9.98 9.64 12.68
C GLY A 324 -9.54 9.15 14.07
N GLU A 325 -9.68 7.84 14.33
CA GLU A 325 -9.19 7.20 15.56
C GLU A 325 -7.74 6.73 15.43
N ASN A 326 -6.90 6.96 16.45
CA ASN A 326 -5.50 6.56 16.41
C ASN A 326 -5.13 5.63 17.57
N LEU A 327 -4.65 4.44 17.21
CA LEU A 327 -4.00 3.52 18.12
C LEU A 327 -2.48 3.58 17.91
N THR A 328 -1.72 3.76 18.98
CA THR A 328 -0.26 3.81 18.94
C THR A 328 0.32 2.60 19.67
N ILE A 329 1.26 1.91 19.04
CA ILE A 329 2.04 0.81 19.62
C ILE A 329 3.48 1.31 19.80
N ASN A 330 4.03 1.19 21.01
CA ASN A 330 5.42 1.56 21.28
C ASN A 330 6.36 0.38 20.97
N LEU A 331 7.04 0.43 19.83
CA LEU A 331 7.93 -0.63 19.35
C LEU A 331 9.29 -0.66 20.03
N ASP A 332 9.63 0.33 20.86
CA ASP A 332 10.82 0.23 21.73
C ASP A 332 10.66 -0.92 22.74
N HIS A 333 9.41 -1.27 23.05
CA HIS A 333 9.03 -2.43 23.85
C HIS A 333 8.74 -3.69 23.02
N LYS A 334 9.21 -3.78 21.76
CA LYS A 334 8.90 -4.92 20.88
C LYS A 334 9.17 -6.28 21.50
N HIS A 335 10.19 -6.38 22.35
CA HIS A 335 10.61 -7.62 23.01
C HIS A 335 9.62 -8.09 24.08
N ASP A 336 8.77 -7.19 24.59
CA ASP A 336 7.71 -7.53 25.55
C ASP A 336 6.49 -8.15 24.86
N PHE A 337 6.28 -7.88 23.56
CA PHE A 337 5.17 -8.42 22.80
C PHE A 337 5.41 -9.88 22.36
N ARG A 338 4.36 -10.69 22.49
CA ARG A 338 4.25 -11.99 21.79
C ARG A 338 3.45 -11.82 20.51
N ARG A 339 2.26 -11.22 20.60
CA ARG A 339 1.42 -10.90 19.44
C ARG A 339 0.43 -9.77 19.73
N ILE A 340 0.05 -9.04 18.69
CA ILE A 340 -0.95 -7.97 18.73
C ILE A 340 -1.88 -8.15 17.54
N LEU A 341 -3.19 -8.22 17.74
CA LEU A 341 -4.17 -8.28 16.67
C LEU A 341 -4.96 -6.98 16.64
N ILE A 342 -4.84 -6.23 15.54
CA ILE A 342 -5.60 -5.01 15.27
C ILE A 342 -6.88 -5.40 14.54
N PHE A 343 -8.02 -4.89 15.00
CA PHE A 343 -9.32 -5.14 14.41
C PHE A 343 -10.24 -3.92 14.57
N VAL A 344 -11.25 -3.82 13.71
CA VAL A 344 -12.25 -2.75 13.75
C VAL A 344 -13.63 -3.35 13.93
N THR A 345 -14.47 -2.70 14.75
CA THR A 345 -15.85 -3.11 14.97
C THR A 345 -16.81 -1.98 14.62
N ILE A 346 -17.95 -2.33 14.01
CA ILE A 346 -19.08 -1.40 13.92
C ILE A 346 -19.77 -1.40 15.28
N TYR A 347 -19.68 -0.28 16.00
CA TYR A 347 -20.41 -0.09 17.26
C TYR A 347 -21.87 0.30 16.99
N GLU A 348 -22.07 1.29 16.11
CA GLU A 348 -23.39 1.81 15.75
C GLU A 348 -23.45 2.26 14.28
N GLY A 349 -24.66 2.41 13.75
CA GLY A 349 -24.91 3.05 12.44
C GLY A 349 -24.82 2.16 11.20
N ALA A 350 -24.26 0.96 11.31
CA ALA A 350 -24.25 -0.03 10.23
C ALA A 350 -24.43 -1.47 10.73
N ARG A 351 -24.89 -2.34 9.83
CA ARG A 351 -25.08 -3.78 10.11
C ARG A 351 -24.00 -4.66 9.47
N SER A 352 -23.18 -4.07 8.59
CA SER A 352 -22.14 -4.75 7.83
C SER A 352 -21.12 -3.75 7.31
N PHE A 353 -19.87 -4.20 7.12
CA PHE A 353 -18.85 -3.47 6.35
C PHE A 353 -19.10 -3.48 4.84
N ALA A 354 -20.05 -4.27 4.32
CA ALA A 354 -20.28 -4.42 2.87
C ALA A 354 -20.64 -3.11 2.13
N ASP A 355 -21.20 -2.14 2.84
CA ASP A 355 -21.59 -0.83 2.29
C ASP A 355 -20.75 0.33 2.85
N LEU A 356 -19.65 0.01 3.56
CA LEU A 356 -18.78 0.99 4.20
C LEU A 356 -17.49 1.20 3.41
N HIS A 357 -17.03 2.45 3.41
CA HIS A 357 -15.77 2.87 2.81
C HIS A 357 -14.86 3.34 3.93
N ALA A 358 -13.88 2.52 4.30
CA ALA A 358 -12.99 2.82 5.41
C ALA A 358 -11.58 2.32 5.11
N THR A 359 -10.58 3.12 5.48
CA THR A 359 -9.16 2.82 5.30
C THR A 359 -8.48 2.80 6.66
N VAL A 360 -7.60 1.82 6.87
CA VAL A 360 -6.69 1.77 8.01
C VAL A 360 -5.26 1.85 7.54
N THR A 361 -4.46 2.70 8.19
CA THR A 361 -3.03 2.88 7.87
C THR A 361 -2.17 2.53 9.08
N LEU A 362 -1.24 1.61 8.92
CA LEU A 362 -0.18 1.26 9.87
C LEU A 362 1.09 2.01 9.46
N GLN A 363 1.41 3.10 10.13
CA GLN A 363 2.58 3.95 9.88
C GLN A 363 3.63 3.73 10.97
N PRO A 364 4.70 2.96 10.71
CA PRO A 364 5.85 2.91 11.61
C PRO A 364 6.61 4.26 11.55
N GLN A 365 7.22 4.65 12.67
CA GLN A 365 8.03 5.88 12.77
C GLN A 365 9.24 5.86 11.83
N HIS A 366 9.76 4.67 11.57
CA HIS A 366 10.81 4.41 10.62
C HIS A 366 10.32 3.30 9.69
N GLY A 367 10.43 3.45 8.38
CA GLY A 367 9.90 2.49 7.41
C GLY A 367 8.61 2.95 6.73
N ALA A 368 8.10 2.10 5.85
CA ALA A 368 6.98 2.44 4.97
C ALA A 368 5.61 2.25 5.66
N PRO A 369 4.62 3.12 5.38
CA PRO A 369 3.24 2.87 5.76
C PRO A 369 2.67 1.61 5.13
N VAL A 370 1.73 0.99 5.83
CA VAL A 370 0.96 -0.15 5.37
C VAL A 370 -0.53 0.14 5.42
N ASP A 371 -1.19 0.10 4.27
CA ASP A 371 -2.61 0.43 4.15
C ASP A 371 -3.49 -0.79 4.01
N PHE A 372 -4.71 -0.65 4.52
CA PHE A 372 -5.79 -1.62 4.46
C PHE A 372 -7.07 -0.89 4.04
N SER A 373 -7.70 -1.32 2.95
CA SER A 373 -9.09 -0.96 2.66
C SER A 373 -10.03 -1.97 3.32
N LEU A 374 -11.17 -1.48 3.80
CA LEU A 374 -12.26 -2.26 4.37
C LEU A 374 -13.36 -2.58 3.36
N ASP A 375 -13.14 -2.32 2.07
CA ASP A 375 -14.16 -2.36 1.01
C ASP A 375 -14.36 -3.77 0.43
N GLU A 376 -13.59 -4.76 0.88
CA GLU A 376 -13.63 -6.16 0.43
C GLU A 376 -14.72 -7.02 1.14
N CYS A 377 -15.61 -6.40 1.94
CA CYS A 377 -16.58 -7.14 2.75
C CYS A 377 -17.75 -7.68 1.91
N THR A 378 -17.82 -9.01 1.77
CA THR A 378 -18.90 -9.69 1.02
C THR A 378 -19.90 -10.43 1.90
N VAL A 379 -19.74 -10.34 3.22
CA VAL A 379 -20.56 -11.03 4.23
C VAL A 379 -21.19 -10.02 5.20
N PRO A 380 -22.30 -10.35 5.90
CA PRO A 380 -22.93 -9.45 6.88
C PRO A 380 -22.12 -9.40 8.19
N SER A 381 -20.93 -8.78 8.13
CA SER A 381 -19.98 -8.75 9.24
C SER A 381 -19.91 -7.38 9.89
N THR A 382 -20.03 -7.33 11.21
CA THR A 382 -19.79 -6.13 12.03
C THR A 382 -18.37 -6.04 12.60
N VAL A 383 -17.48 -6.96 12.22
CA VAL A 383 -16.09 -6.96 12.67
C VAL A 383 -15.12 -7.38 11.57
N ALA A 384 -14.01 -6.68 11.49
CA ALA A 384 -12.93 -6.95 10.55
C ALA A 384 -11.61 -7.06 11.31
N ALA A 385 -10.96 -8.23 11.26
CA ALA A 385 -9.59 -8.40 11.72
C ALA A 385 -8.65 -7.89 10.63
N LEU A 386 -7.76 -6.95 10.98
CA LEU A 386 -6.96 -6.20 10.00
C LEU A 386 -5.54 -6.72 9.87
N ALA A 387 -4.82 -6.74 10.99
CA ALA A 387 -3.40 -7.05 11.02
C ALA A 387 -3.03 -7.79 12.31
N LEU A 388 -2.29 -8.87 12.17
CA LEU A 388 -1.69 -9.63 13.26
C LEU A 388 -0.18 -9.36 13.28
N LEU A 389 0.29 -8.66 14.30
CA LEU A 389 1.70 -8.52 14.60
C LEU A 389 2.15 -9.72 15.44
N THR A 390 3.23 -10.39 15.04
CA THR A 390 3.80 -11.52 15.78
C THR A 390 5.30 -11.30 15.97
N ASN A 391 5.78 -11.51 17.18
CA ASN A 391 7.21 -11.46 17.49
C ASN A 391 7.77 -12.89 17.49
N GLU A 392 8.54 -13.24 16.46
CA GLU A 392 9.21 -14.53 16.32
C GLU A 392 10.72 -14.34 16.48
N GLY A 393 11.29 -14.79 17.60
CA GLY A 393 12.74 -14.74 17.81
C GLY A 393 13.34 -13.33 17.84
N GLY A 394 12.53 -12.28 18.08
CA GLY A 394 12.97 -10.88 18.06
C GLY A 394 12.70 -10.14 16.74
N ASP A 395 12.27 -10.86 15.69
CA ASP A 395 11.76 -10.27 14.46
C ASP A 395 10.25 -10.01 14.62
N LEU A 396 9.84 -8.76 14.42
CA LEU A 396 8.44 -8.36 14.46
C LEU A 396 7.87 -8.40 13.04
N THR A 397 6.93 -9.31 12.82
CA THR A 397 6.23 -9.48 11.54
C THR A 397 4.83 -8.91 11.65
N VAL A 398 4.35 -8.26 10.59
CA VAL A 398 2.97 -7.79 10.43
C VAL A 398 2.32 -8.66 9.37
N ARG A 399 1.26 -9.38 9.73
CA ARG A 399 0.43 -10.15 8.80
C ARG A 399 -0.93 -9.49 8.61
N ARG A 400 -1.25 -9.04 7.39
CA ARG A 400 -2.59 -8.70 6.93
C ARG A 400 -3.52 -9.89 7.04
N GLU A 401 -4.61 -9.67 7.76
CA GLU A 401 -5.73 -10.59 7.89
C GLU A 401 -6.84 -10.19 6.93
N ALA A 402 -7.25 -8.91 6.93
CA ALA A 402 -8.40 -8.38 6.19
C ALA A 402 -9.59 -9.37 6.18
N ARG A 403 -9.90 -9.90 7.36
CA ARG A 403 -10.82 -11.01 7.56
C ARG A 403 -12.09 -10.51 8.24
N TYR A 404 -13.20 -10.58 7.52
CA TYR A 404 -14.53 -10.25 8.03
C TYR A 404 -15.12 -11.47 8.76
N LEU A 405 -15.41 -11.33 10.05
CA LEU A 405 -15.94 -12.41 10.88
C LEU A 405 -17.41 -12.15 11.20
N VAL A 406 -18.29 -13.06 10.81
CA VAL A 406 -19.73 -12.94 11.13
C VAL A 406 -19.96 -13.37 12.59
N PRO A 407 -20.37 -12.47 13.50
CA PRO A 407 -20.65 -12.84 14.88
C PRO A 407 -21.86 -13.78 14.99
N GLU A 408 -21.77 -14.78 15.86
CA GLU A 408 -22.93 -15.57 16.23
C GLU A 408 -23.95 -14.72 17.02
N ARG A 409 -25.22 -15.14 16.98
CA ARG A 409 -26.29 -14.43 17.68
C ARG A 409 -26.01 -14.36 19.18
N GLY A 410 -25.93 -13.14 19.72
CA GLY A 410 -25.68 -12.90 21.15
C GLY A 410 -24.20 -12.94 21.55
N VAL A 411 -23.29 -13.11 20.59
CA VAL A 411 -21.84 -13.04 20.78
C VAL A 411 -21.36 -11.66 20.33
N SER A 412 -20.52 -10.99 21.14
CA SER A 412 -19.98 -9.68 20.78
C SER A 412 -18.95 -9.78 19.65
N PRO A 413 -18.73 -8.71 18.88
CA PRO A 413 -17.62 -8.59 17.93
C PRO A 413 -16.26 -8.98 18.53
N GLN A 414 -15.96 -8.49 19.72
CA GLN A 414 -14.70 -8.76 20.43
C GLN A 414 -14.53 -10.24 20.77
N ARG A 415 -15.58 -10.89 21.29
CA ARG A 415 -15.56 -12.32 21.61
C ARG A 415 -15.44 -13.18 20.35
N THR A 416 -16.03 -12.72 19.24
CA THR A 416 -15.91 -13.38 17.93
C THR A 416 -14.45 -13.39 17.45
N VAL A 417 -13.76 -12.25 17.57
CA VAL A 417 -12.33 -12.13 17.23
C VAL A 417 -11.46 -12.99 18.16
N ASP A 418 -11.68 -12.90 19.47
CA ASP A 418 -10.97 -13.71 20.46
C ASP A 418 -11.04 -15.21 20.16
N TYR A 419 -12.24 -15.73 19.87
CA TYR A 419 -12.43 -17.12 19.48
C TYR A 419 -11.72 -17.46 18.15
N ALA A 420 -11.89 -16.62 17.12
CA ALA A 420 -11.33 -16.86 15.80
C ALA A 420 -9.78 -16.90 15.77
N TYR A 421 -9.12 -16.19 16.69
CA TYR A 421 -7.66 -16.11 16.79
C TYR A 421 -7.06 -16.82 18.01
N GLY A 422 -7.91 -17.48 18.82
CA GLY A 422 -7.49 -18.25 19.99
C GLY A 422 -6.76 -17.43 21.04
N TRP A 423 -7.30 -16.28 21.44
CA TRP A 423 -6.71 -15.48 22.53
C TRP A 423 -7.01 -16.11 23.90
N GLY A 424 -8.24 -16.61 24.08
CA GLY A 424 -8.72 -17.28 25.28
C GLY A 424 -9.01 -16.30 26.42
N MET A 425 -9.63 -15.15 26.12
CA MET A 425 -9.94 -14.14 27.13
C MET A 425 -11.30 -14.36 27.80
N ASN A 426 -11.42 -13.86 29.03
CA ASN A 426 -12.69 -13.82 29.75
C ASN A 426 -13.35 -12.46 29.53
N TRP A 427 -14.50 -12.45 28.87
CA TRP A 427 -15.22 -11.23 28.52
C TRP A 427 -16.44 -11.00 29.41
N THR A 428 -16.58 -9.79 29.93
CA THR A 428 -17.79 -9.28 30.59
C THR A 428 -18.54 -8.30 29.68
N PRO A 429 -19.87 -8.19 29.79
CA PRO A 429 -20.62 -7.15 29.08
C PRO A 429 -20.10 -5.75 29.42
N GLY A 430 -19.95 -4.90 28.41
CA GLY A 430 -19.52 -3.51 28.53
C GLY A 430 -20.44 -2.59 27.73
N ARG A 431 -20.39 -1.29 28.01
CA ARG A 431 -21.04 -0.21 27.24
C ARG A 431 -20.09 0.99 27.17
N LYS A 432 -20.21 1.78 26.10
CA LYS A 432 -19.51 3.08 26.00
C LYS A 432 -20.06 4.08 27.03
#